data_AF-A0A9J7A123-F1
#
_entry.id   AF-A0A9J7A123-F1
#
_cell.length_a   1.000
_cell.length_b   1.000
_cell.length_c   1.000
_cell.angle_alpha   90.00
_cell.angle_beta   90.00
_cell.angle_gamma   90.00
#
_symmetry.space_group_name_H-M   'P 1'
#
loop_
_entity.id
_entity.type
_entity.pdbx_description
1 polymer ?
#
loop_
_entity_poly.entity_id
_entity_poly.type
_entity_poly.pdbx_seq_one_letter_code
_entity_poly.pdbx_strand_id
1 'polypeptide(L)'
;MSVSTSPLLIRATNVGYQWAMVRLDGLVFEVIASDGRPLPAPIITTESLIAPGGRYDILLTMPASGQYRASVDYDNICYSRTLGSASTTVTVV
;
A
#
# COMPACT_ATOMS: atom_id res chain seq x y z
N MET A 1 -13.38 -9.76 25.20
CA MET A 1 -13.52 -8.49 24.46
C MET A 1 -13.18 -8.77 23.02
N SER A 2 -14.17 -8.78 22.12
CA SER A 2 -13.89 -8.82 20.68
C SER A 2 -13.55 -7.41 20.23
N VAL A 3 -12.27 -7.14 19.97
CA VAL A 3 -11.88 -5.90 19.30
C VAL A 3 -12.50 -5.96 17.90
N SER A 4 -13.44 -5.05 17.63
CA SER A 4 -13.92 -4.81 16.27
C SER A 4 -12.72 -4.30 15.47
N THR A 5 -12.16 -5.16 14.61
CA THR A 5 -11.09 -4.80 13.66
C THR A 5 -11.71 -3.95 12.56
N SER A 6 -11.99 -2.68 12.87
CA SER A 6 -12.39 -1.72 11.85
C SER A 6 -11.23 -1.56 10.87
N PRO A 7 -11.47 -1.71 9.56
CA PRO A 7 -10.40 -1.61 8.59
C PRO A 7 -9.90 -0.16 8.48
N LEU A 8 -8.59 0.00 8.30
CA LEU A 8 -7.93 1.27 8.05
C LEU A 8 -7.92 1.56 6.55
N LEU A 9 -8.46 2.71 6.15
CA LEU A 9 -8.32 3.21 4.78
C LEU A 9 -6.99 3.98 4.64
N ILE A 10 -6.11 3.46 3.79
CA ILE A 10 -4.85 4.08 3.39
C ILE A 10 -5.02 4.65 1.99
N ARG A 11 -4.82 5.96 1.82
CA ARG A 11 -4.81 6.59 0.49
C ARG A 11 -3.37 6.74 0.01
N ALA A 12 -2.95 5.85 -0.87
CA ALA A 12 -1.63 5.93 -1.49
C ALA A 12 -1.69 6.89 -2.69
N THR A 13 -0.93 7.98 -2.64
CA THR A 13 -0.82 8.95 -3.75
C THR A 13 0.63 9.04 -4.17
N ASN A 14 0.91 8.76 -5.45
CA ASN A 14 2.24 8.95 -6.00
C ASN A 14 2.34 10.30 -6.71
N VAL A 15 3.00 11.25 -6.04
CA VAL A 15 3.31 12.58 -6.58
C VAL A 15 4.70 12.64 -7.27
N GLY A 16 5.36 11.50 -7.44
CA GLY A 16 6.66 11.37 -8.09
C GLY A 16 6.57 10.92 -9.55
N TYR A 17 7.73 10.85 -10.20
CA TYR A 17 7.87 10.44 -11.61
C TYR A 17 8.09 8.93 -11.80
N GLN A 18 8.49 8.22 -10.74
CA GLN A 18 8.81 6.79 -10.81
C GLN A 18 7.64 5.95 -10.31
N TRP A 19 7.55 4.72 -10.79
CA TRP A 19 6.60 3.75 -10.24
C TRP A 19 6.98 3.44 -8.79
N ALA A 20 6.01 3.35 -7.91
CA ALA A 20 6.23 3.17 -6.49
C ALA A 20 5.59 1.86 -6.01
N MET A 21 6.40 0.85 -5.72
CA MET A 21 5.93 -0.42 -5.16
C MET A 21 5.78 -0.29 -3.65
N VAL A 22 4.55 -0.29 -3.16
CA VAL A 22 4.22 -0.13 -1.73
C VAL A 22 4.02 -1.50 -1.08
N ARG A 23 4.64 -1.71 0.09
CA ARG A 23 4.47 -2.91 0.93
C ARG A 23 4.26 -2.55 2.40
N LEU A 24 3.44 -3.34 3.09
CA LEU A 24 3.12 -3.19 4.52
C LEU A 24 3.52 -4.46 5.28
N ASP A 25 4.82 -4.76 5.34
CA ASP A 25 5.38 -5.90 6.09
C ASP A 25 4.78 -7.28 5.76
N GLY A 26 4.37 -7.48 4.51
CA GLY A 26 3.72 -8.72 4.06
C GLY A 26 2.26 -8.88 4.50
N LEU A 27 1.67 -7.86 5.15
CA LEU A 27 0.25 -7.84 5.47
C LEU A 27 -0.58 -7.88 4.19
N VAL A 28 -1.63 -8.70 4.20
CA VAL A 28 -2.62 -8.75 3.12
C VAL A 28 -3.57 -7.57 3.26
N PHE A 29 -3.81 -6.88 2.14
CA PHE A 29 -4.74 -5.77 2.05
C PHE A 29 -5.53 -5.82 0.75
N GLU A 30 -6.60 -5.02 0.69
CA GLU A 30 -7.47 -4.89 -0.46
C GLU A 30 -7.26 -3.54 -1.14
N VAL A 31 -6.95 -3.53 -2.44
CA VAL A 31 -7.06 -2.31 -3.25
C VAL A 31 -8.51 -2.19 -3.71
N ILE A 32 -9.22 -1.14 -3.31
CA ILE A 32 -10.68 -1.02 -3.52
C ILE A 32 -11.05 0.07 -4.52
N ALA A 33 -10.18 1.05 -4.75
CA ALA A 33 -10.41 2.12 -5.73
C ALA A 33 -9.09 2.58 -6.37
N SER A 34 -9.21 3.10 -7.58
CA SER A 34 -8.14 3.80 -8.29
C SER A 34 -8.67 5.14 -8.80
N ASP A 35 -7.90 6.20 -8.60
CA ASP A 35 -8.19 7.58 -9.02
C ASP A 35 -9.60 8.05 -8.64
N GLY A 36 -10.02 7.69 -7.41
CA GLY A 36 -11.33 8.06 -6.85
C GLY A 36 -12.51 7.26 -7.39
N ARG A 37 -12.25 6.20 -8.18
CA ARG A 37 -13.29 5.31 -8.74
C ARG A 37 -13.15 3.91 -8.12
N PRO A 38 -14.22 3.36 -7.55
CA PRO A 38 -14.22 1.98 -7.08
C PRO A 38 -13.81 1.01 -8.19
N LEU A 39 -13.02 0.00 -7.84
CA LEU A 39 -12.74 -1.11 -8.74
C LEU A 39 -13.98 -2.00 -8.86
N PRO A 40 -14.16 -2.73 -9.99
CA PRO A 40 -15.27 -3.68 -10.13
C PRO A 40 -15.29 -4.76 -9.04
N ALA A 41 -14.11 -5.13 -8.54
CA ALA A 41 -13.91 -5.97 -7.38
C ALA A 41 -12.60 -5.56 -6.67
N PRO A 42 -12.49 -5.74 -5.34
CA PRO A 42 -11.24 -5.54 -4.62
C PRO A 42 -10.12 -6.45 -5.15
N ILE A 43 -8.89 -5.93 -5.18
CA ILE A 43 -7.68 -6.72 -5.47
C ILE A 43 -7.02 -7.06 -4.13
N ILE A 44 -6.99 -8.35 -3.78
CA ILE A 44 -6.34 -8.85 -2.56
C ILE A 44 -4.86 -9.10 -2.86
N THR A 45 -3.96 -8.43 -2.15
CA THR A 45 -2.51 -8.48 -2.40
C THR A 45 -1.70 -8.14 -1.14
N THR A 46 -0.39 -8.34 -1.18
CA THR A 46 0.58 -7.90 -0.15
C THR A 46 1.44 -6.72 -0.62
N GLU A 47 1.34 -6.37 -1.90
CA GLU A 47 2.07 -5.28 -2.52
C GLU A 47 1.23 -4.59 -3.59
N SER A 48 1.41 -3.28 -3.75
CA SER A 48 0.68 -2.48 -4.74
C SER A 48 1.62 -1.54 -5.47
N LEU A 49 1.61 -1.65 -6.80
CA LEU A 49 2.38 -0.77 -7.66
C LEU A 49 1.57 0.49 -7.97
N ILE A 50 2.04 1.63 -7.49
CA ILE A 50 1.39 2.92 -7.64
C ILE A 50 2.02 3.68 -8.80
N ALA A 51 1.26 3.85 -9.88
CA ALA A 51 1.70 4.59 -11.07
C ALA A 51 2.03 6.05 -10.76
N PRO A 52 2.95 6.70 -11.50
CA PRO A 52 3.17 8.15 -11.41
C PRO A 52 1.85 8.93 -11.58
N GLY A 53 1.54 9.82 -10.64
CA GLY A 53 0.28 10.58 -10.61
C GLY A 53 -0.96 9.79 -10.14
N GLY A 54 -0.81 8.48 -9.92
CA GLY A 54 -1.90 7.59 -9.52
C GLY A 54 -2.27 7.73 -8.04
N ARG A 55 -3.54 7.46 -7.74
CA ARG A 55 -4.08 7.40 -6.38
C ARG A 55 -4.83 6.08 -6.19
N TYR A 56 -4.56 5.40 -5.09
CA TYR A 56 -5.19 4.12 -4.78
C TYR A 56 -5.70 4.12 -3.35
N ASP A 57 -6.93 3.65 -3.18
CA ASP A 57 -7.54 3.45 -1.88
C ASP A 57 -7.29 1.98 -1.47
N ILE A 58 -6.55 1.80 -0.39
CA ILE A 58 -6.14 0.51 0.17
C ILE A 58 -6.84 0.31 1.50
N LEU A 59 -7.54 -0.81 1.65
CA LEU A 59 -8.19 -1.22 2.87
C LEU A 59 -7.31 -2.26 3.59
N LEU A 60 -6.77 -1.87 4.74
CA LEU A 60 -5.97 -2.74 5.60
C LEU A 60 -6.81 -3.18 6.80
N THR A 61 -7.02 -4.49 6.95
CA THR A 61 -7.52 -5.02 8.22
C THR A 61 -6.42 -4.86 9.27
N MET A 62 -6.71 -4.16 10.37
CA MET A 62 -5.71 -3.87 11.40
C MET A 62 -5.09 -5.17 11.92
N PRO A 63 -3.76 -5.31 11.88
CA PRO A 63 -3.09 -6.49 12.38
C PRO A 63 -3.04 -6.49 13.91
N ALA A 64 -2.37 -7.49 14.51
CA ALA A 64 -2.11 -7.49 15.94
C ALA A 64 -1.30 -6.25 16.37
N SER A 65 -1.34 -5.91 17.66
CA SER A 65 -0.47 -4.88 18.22
C SER A 65 1.00 -5.25 17.96
N GLY A 66 1.80 -4.30 17.49
CA GLY A 66 3.18 -4.57 17.09
C GLY A 66 3.81 -3.46 16.26
N GLN A 67 5.01 -3.73 15.78
CA GLN A 67 5.72 -2.87 14.84
C GLN A 67 5.78 -3.56 13.49
N TYR A 68 5.43 -2.83 12.44
CA TYR A 68 5.38 -3.31 11.07
C TYR A 68 6.20 -2.40 10.17
N ARG A 69 6.98 -2.96 9.25
CA ARG A 69 7.75 -2.17 8.28
C ARG A 69 6.90 -1.79 7.07
N ALA A 70 6.66 -0.50 6.88
CA ALA A 70 6.13 0.04 5.64
C ALA A 70 7.29 0.44 4.72
N SER A 71 7.24 0.05 3.45
CA SER A 71 8.29 0.38 2.48
C SER A 71 7.76 0.73 1.11
N VAL A 72 8.53 1.54 0.40
CA VAL A 72 8.30 1.92 -0.99
C VAL A 72 9.60 1.69 -1.76
N ASP A 73 9.53 0.89 -2.82
CA ASP A 73 10.60 0.78 -3.82
C ASP A 73 10.22 1.63 -5.05
N TYR A 74 11.13 2.48 -5.51
CA TYR A 74 10.95 3.30 -6.70
C TYR A 74 11.56 2.60 -7.90
N ASP A 75 10.72 2.13 -8.81
CA ASP A 75 11.12 1.26 -9.90
C ASP A 75 11.09 1.97 -11.26
N ASN A 76 12.10 1.67 -12.07
CA ASN A 76 12.02 1.82 -13.52
C ASN A 76 11.51 0.52 -14.12
N ILE A 77 10.21 0.48 -14.43
CA ILE A 77 9.54 -0.72 -14.96
C ILE A 77 9.99 -1.09 -16.38
N CYS A 78 10.52 -0.13 -17.15
CA CYS A 78 11.00 -0.41 -18.51
C CYS A 78 12.29 -1.23 -18.50
N TYR A 79 13.10 -1.08 -17.46
CA TYR A 79 14.37 -1.80 -17.28
C TYR A 79 14.34 -2.79 -16.12
N SER A 80 13.17 -3.04 -15.52
CA SER A 80 12.99 -3.91 -14.35
C SER A 80 14.02 -3.65 -13.24
N ARG A 81 14.26 -2.38 -12.92
CA ARG A 81 15.31 -1.95 -11.99
C ARG A 81 14.76 -1.05 -10.90
N THR A 82 15.04 -1.39 -9.64
CA THR A 82 14.82 -0.49 -8.51
C THR A 82 15.88 0.61 -8.47
N LEU A 83 15.42 1.85 -8.45
CA LEU A 83 16.23 3.08 -8.44
C LEU A 83 16.58 3.52 -7.02
N GLY A 84 15.74 3.19 -6.05
CA GLY A 84 15.94 3.49 -4.64
C GLY A 84 14.73 3.08 -3.82
N SER A 85 14.88 3.14 -2.50
CA SER A 85 13.82 2.72 -1.58
C SER A 85 13.69 3.69 -0.42
N ALA A 86 12.49 3.78 0.14
CA ALA A 86 12.20 4.45 1.40
C ALA A 86 11.47 3.47 2.32
N SER A 87 11.67 3.61 3.64
CA SER A 87 10.90 2.82 4.61
C SER A 87 10.71 3.53 5.93
N THR A 88 9.64 3.16 6.62
CA THR A 88 9.32 3.61 7.97
C THR A 88 8.73 2.47 8.79
N THR A 89 8.61 2.67 10.09
CA THR A 89 7.94 1.74 11.01
C THR A 89 6.56 2.26 11.34
N VAL A 90 5.55 1.41 11.20
CA VAL A 90 4.19 1.63 11.66
C VAL A 90 4.02 0.90 12.99
N THR A 91 3.59 1.60 14.02
CA THR A 91 3.27 1.01 15.32
C THR A 91 1.77 0.90 15.49
N VAL A 92 1.30 -0.32 15.75
CA VAL A 92 -0.09 -0.62 16.08
C VAL A 92 -0.16 -0.83 17.60
N VAL A 93 -0.96 -0.01 18.27
CA VAL A 93 -1.13 0.03 19.74
C VAL A 93 -2.51 -0.40 20.17
#